data_AF-A0A3P6SE07-F1
#
_entry.id   AF-A0A3P6SE07-F1
#
_cell.length_a   1.000
_cell.length_b   1.000
_cell.length_c   1.000
_cell.angle_alpha   90.00
_cell.angle_beta   90.00
_cell.angle_gamma   90.00
#
_symmetry.space_group_name_H-M   'P 1'
#
loop_
_entity.id
_entity.type
_entity.pdbx_description
1 polymer ?
#
loop_
_entity_poly.entity_id
_entity_poly.type
_entity_poly.pdbx_seq_one_letter_code
_entity_poly.pdbx_strand_id
1 'polypeptide(L)'
;MMASKRDLTTLDIRSDLIYWFGNNSERDHGAVTIRLLISMIDSIIVHLNKFIPYNICGRSRAMIAVYPGNGTRYVKHVDNPLKDGRCITATYYVNENWNYYQADRLALFWSDRRNPHEVLPSFRNRFAITTWYFDENEKQKALKKKFDNNQQ
;
A
#
# COMPACT_ATOMS: atom_id res chain seq x y z
N MET A 1 24.16 -4.94 -10.93
CA MET A 1 24.35 -4.52 -9.52
C MET A 1 23.76 -3.13 -9.35
N MET A 2 22.74 -2.94 -8.50
CA MET A 2 22.30 -1.61 -8.07
C MET A 2 22.08 -1.64 -6.57
N ALA A 3 23.07 -1.16 -5.83
CA ALA A 3 22.87 -0.72 -4.45
C ALA A 3 22.77 0.80 -4.52
N SER A 4 21.54 1.33 -4.51
CA SER A 4 21.30 2.73 -4.22
C SER A 4 21.68 2.97 -2.75
N LYS A 5 22.36 4.09 -2.48
CA LYS A 5 22.74 4.55 -1.13
C LYS A 5 21.56 4.36 -0.17
N ARG A 6 21.73 3.46 0.80
CA ARG A 6 20.70 3.16 1.82
C ARG A 6 20.75 4.25 2.89
N ASP A 7 19.74 5.11 2.93
CA ASP A 7 19.56 6.09 3.99
C ASP A 7 19.30 5.37 5.32
N LEU A 8 20.26 5.46 6.25
CA LEU A 8 20.22 4.84 7.59
C LEU A 8 18.95 5.21 8.39
N THR A 9 18.38 6.40 8.16
CA THR A 9 17.15 6.89 8.83
C THR A 9 15.88 6.14 8.41
N THR A 10 15.86 5.55 7.22
CA THR A 10 14.68 4.84 6.70
C THR A 10 14.51 3.46 7.32
N LEU A 11 15.62 2.79 7.66
CA LEU A 11 15.64 1.45 8.27
C LEU A 11 14.99 1.43 9.66
N ASP A 12 15.04 2.54 10.40
CA ASP A 12 14.40 2.64 11.72
C ASP A 12 12.86 2.66 11.62
N ILE A 13 12.32 3.16 10.52
CA ILE A 13 10.88 3.27 10.28
C ILE A 13 10.35 2.01 9.59
N ARG A 14 11.01 1.57 8.51
CA ARG A 14 10.60 0.41 7.72
C ARG A 14 11.82 -0.29 7.10
N SER A 15 11.74 -1.60 6.98
CA SER A 15 12.86 -2.44 6.51
C SER A 15 12.46 -3.46 5.44
N ASP A 16 11.41 -3.16 4.69
CA ASP A 16 10.98 -3.92 3.53
C ASP A 16 11.64 -3.47 2.22
N LEU A 17 11.67 -4.40 1.27
CA LEU A 17 12.00 -4.16 -0.12
C LEU A 17 10.71 -3.91 -0.90
N ILE A 18 10.66 -2.83 -1.69
CA ILE A 18 9.47 -2.40 -2.39
C ILE A 18 9.67 -2.42 -3.90
N TYR A 19 8.67 -2.93 -4.61
CA TYR A 19 8.51 -2.76 -6.04
C TYR A 19 7.13 -2.20 -6.36
N TRP A 20 7.06 -1.13 -7.14
CA TRP A 20 5.78 -0.59 -7.62
C TRP A 20 5.44 -1.24 -8.95
N PHE A 21 4.39 -2.05 -8.96
CA PHE A 21 3.88 -2.69 -10.16
C PHE A 21 3.15 -1.69 -11.07
N GLY A 22 3.25 -1.89 -12.39
CA GLY A 22 2.58 -1.04 -13.39
C GLY A 22 3.35 0.21 -13.80
N ASN A 23 4.70 0.14 -13.88
CA ASN A 23 5.50 1.20 -14.53
C ASN A 23 5.68 0.92 -16.03
N ASN A 24 4.98 -0.06 -16.58
CA ASN A 24 5.21 -0.56 -17.94
C ASN A 24 6.66 -1.04 -18.12
N SER A 25 7.28 -1.60 -17.07
CA SER A 25 8.57 -2.27 -17.23
C SER A 25 8.38 -3.66 -17.82
N GLU A 26 9.43 -4.20 -18.44
CA GLU A 26 9.41 -5.57 -18.99
C GLU A 26 9.02 -6.62 -17.94
N ARG A 27 9.35 -6.37 -16.67
CA ARG A 27 8.97 -7.21 -15.52
C ARG A 27 7.47 -7.28 -15.29
N ASP A 28 6.71 -6.27 -15.71
CA ASP A 28 5.26 -6.24 -15.58
C ASP A 28 4.57 -7.12 -16.64
N HIS A 29 5.19 -7.39 -17.79
CA HIS A 29 4.54 -8.04 -18.92
C HIS A 29 4.06 -9.46 -18.58
N GLY A 30 4.87 -10.25 -17.86
CA GLY A 30 4.52 -11.61 -17.44
C GLY A 30 3.57 -11.71 -16.23
N ALA A 31 3.37 -10.64 -15.47
CA ALA A 31 2.64 -10.66 -14.20
C ALA A 31 1.13 -10.43 -14.36
N VAL A 32 0.49 -11.22 -15.23
CA VAL A 32 -0.95 -11.11 -15.56
C VAL A 32 -1.83 -11.36 -14.33
N THR A 33 -1.45 -12.29 -13.46
CA THR A 33 -2.20 -12.62 -12.23
C THR A 33 -2.25 -11.45 -11.24
N ILE A 34 -1.18 -10.66 -11.15
CA ILE A 34 -1.15 -9.45 -10.31
C ILE A 34 -2.12 -8.41 -10.87
N ARG A 35 -2.13 -8.21 -12.20
CA ARG A 35 -3.13 -7.36 -12.87
C ARG A 35 -4.55 -7.81 -12.55
N LEU A 36 -4.83 -9.11 -12.66
CA LEU A 36 -6.16 -9.67 -12.39
C LEU A 36 -6.57 -9.47 -10.93
N LEU A 37 -5.68 -9.76 -9.97
CA LEU A 37 -5.92 -9.52 -8.55
C LEU A 37 -6.32 -8.07 -8.29
N ILE A 38 -5.56 -7.11 -8.83
CA ILE A 38 -5.85 -5.70 -8.66
C ILE A 38 -7.21 -5.34 -9.27
N SER A 39 -7.54 -5.84 -10.46
CA SER A 39 -8.85 -5.64 -11.09
C SER A 39 -10.00 -6.21 -10.25
N MET A 40 -9.79 -7.35 -9.56
CA MET A 40 -10.79 -7.92 -8.65
C MET A 40 -11.00 -7.03 -7.42
N ILE A 41 -9.93 -6.49 -6.83
CA ILE A 41 -10.04 -5.54 -5.72
C ILE A 41 -10.74 -4.26 -6.19
N ASP A 42 -10.41 -3.75 -7.39
CA ASP A 42 -11.09 -2.60 -8.00
C ASP A 42 -12.60 -2.83 -8.11
N SER A 43 -13.02 -4.02 -8.57
CA SER A 43 -14.44 -4.39 -8.67
C SER A 43 -15.15 -4.38 -7.32
N ILE A 44 -14.51 -4.94 -6.27
CA ILE A 44 -15.04 -4.92 -4.90
C ILE A 44 -15.20 -3.48 -4.42
N ILE A 45 -14.18 -2.64 -4.64
CA ILE A 45 -14.19 -1.25 -4.19
C ILE A 45 -15.24 -0.41 -4.93
N VAL A 46 -15.42 -0.62 -6.23
CA VAL A 46 -16.50 0.04 -7.00
C VAL A 46 -17.88 -0.35 -6.45
N HIS A 47 -18.07 -1.61 -6.08
CA HIS A 47 -19.30 -2.06 -5.43
C HIS A 47 -19.51 -1.38 -4.06
N LEU A 48 -18.45 -1.33 -3.24
CA LEU A 48 -18.48 -0.71 -1.91
C LEU A 48 -18.63 0.82 -1.93
N ASN A 49 -18.19 1.49 -3.01
CA ASN A 49 -18.23 2.96 -3.13
C ASN A 49 -19.64 3.54 -2.91
N LYS A 50 -20.69 2.75 -3.15
CA LYS A 50 -22.10 3.14 -2.91
C LYS A 50 -22.49 3.18 -1.43
N PHE A 51 -21.71 2.54 -0.56
CA PHE A 51 -22.05 2.29 0.84
C PHE A 51 -21.08 2.93 1.84
N ILE A 52 -20.03 3.60 1.35
CA ILE A 52 -19.00 4.21 2.18
C ILE A 52 -19.03 5.73 2.03
N PRO A 53 -18.57 6.49 3.04
CA PRO A 53 -18.64 7.95 3.04
C PRO A 53 -17.48 8.59 2.26
N TYR A 54 -17.16 8.06 1.07
CA TYR A 54 -16.09 8.55 0.21
C TYR A 54 -16.54 8.58 -1.25
N ASN A 55 -16.00 9.51 -2.01
CA ASN A 55 -16.15 9.52 -3.46
C ASN A 55 -14.84 9.03 -4.08
N ILE A 56 -14.73 7.72 -4.32
CA ILE A 56 -13.50 7.12 -4.83
C ILE A 56 -13.29 7.49 -6.30
N CYS A 57 -12.19 8.19 -6.61
CA CYS A 57 -11.85 8.63 -7.96
C CYS A 57 -10.72 7.82 -8.62
N GLY A 58 -10.18 6.82 -7.93
CA GLY A 58 -9.09 5.98 -8.41
C GLY A 58 -8.21 5.46 -7.28
N ARG A 59 -7.05 4.91 -7.65
CA ARG A 59 -6.09 4.32 -6.72
C ARG A 59 -4.65 4.53 -7.12
N SER A 60 -3.74 4.19 -6.21
CA SER A 60 -2.31 4.12 -6.47
C SER A 60 -1.98 2.96 -7.41
N ARG A 61 -0.74 2.95 -7.87
CA ARG A 61 -0.10 1.72 -8.36
C ARG A 61 0.01 0.70 -7.22
N ALA A 62 0.07 -0.59 -7.54
CA ALA A 62 0.23 -1.61 -6.52
C ALA A 62 1.67 -1.64 -6.01
N MET A 63 1.83 -1.55 -4.70
CA MET A 63 3.08 -1.69 -3.99
C MET A 63 3.27 -3.15 -3.59
N ILE A 64 4.26 -3.82 -4.15
CA ILE A 64 4.70 -5.15 -3.74
C ILE A 64 5.80 -4.97 -2.71
N ALA A 65 5.59 -5.46 -1.50
CA ALA A 65 6.53 -5.37 -0.39
C ALA A 65 7.02 -6.75 0.04
N VAL A 66 8.32 -6.86 0.35
CA VAL A 66 8.95 -8.05 0.91
C VAL A 66 9.69 -7.67 2.18
N TYR A 67 9.33 -8.28 3.30
CA TYR A 67 10.06 -8.23 4.56
C TYR A 67 10.95 -9.49 4.63
N PRO A 68 12.27 -9.40 4.39
CA PRO A 68 13.13 -10.56 4.16
C PRO A 68 13.57 -11.31 5.44
N GLY A 69 12.70 -11.41 6.44
CA GLY A 69 13.02 -12.01 7.73
C GLY A 69 13.93 -11.14 8.62
N ASN A 70 14.73 -11.78 9.48
CA ASN A 70 15.72 -11.12 10.35
C ASN A 70 15.19 -9.95 11.20
N GLY A 71 13.94 -10.04 11.65
CA GLY A 71 13.32 -9.00 12.47
C GLY A 71 12.91 -7.74 11.68
N THR A 72 12.87 -7.81 10.35
CA THR A 72 12.37 -6.72 9.50
C THR A 72 10.92 -6.40 9.83
N ARG A 73 10.63 -5.10 9.91
CA ARG A 73 9.39 -4.55 10.47
C ARG A 73 9.00 -3.23 9.80
N TYR A 74 7.81 -2.75 10.13
CA TYR A 74 7.35 -1.39 9.86
C TYR A 74 6.73 -0.86 11.16
N VAL A 75 7.24 0.25 11.68
CA VAL A 75 6.79 0.84 12.96
C VAL A 75 5.33 1.27 12.94
N LYS A 76 4.70 1.38 14.10
CA LYS A 76 3.31 1.85 14.18
C LYS A 76 3.11 3.19 13.49
N HIS A 77 2.15 3.24 12.57
CA HIS A 77 1.87 4.40 11.73
C HIS A 77 0.39 4.46 11.34
N VAL A 78 0.01 5.59 10.73
CA VAL A 78 -1.25 5.78 10.03
C VAL A 78 -0.89 5.95 8.56
N ASP A 79 -1.65 5.32 7.66
CA ASP A 79 -1.35 5.41 6.23
C ASP A 79 -1.47 6.84 5.72
N ASN A 80 -2.55 7.53 6.06
CA ASN A 80 -2.83 8.89 5.64
C ASN A 80 -2.85 9.88 6.83
N PRO A 81 -1.69 10.22 7.43
CA PRO A 81 -1.64 11.12 8.57
C PRO A 81 -1.84 12.59 8.17
N LEU A 82 -1.53 12.93 6.91
CA LEU A 82 -1.48 14.30 6.38
C LEU A 82 -2.64 14.65 5.43
N LYS A 83 -3.62 13.76 5.30
CA LYS A 83 -4.78 13.93 4.41
C LYS A 83 -4.37 14.14 2.94
N ASP A 84 -3.58 13.21 2.41
CA ASP A 84 -3.09 13.22 1.02
C ASP A 84 -4.08 12.64 0.00
N GLY A 85 -5.29 12.29 0.43
CA GLY A 85 -6.36 11.73 -0.39
C GLY A 85 -6.60 10.24 -0.16
N ARG A 86 -5.67 9.49 0.44
CA ARG A 86 -5.84 8.04 0.67
C ARG A 86 -6.96 7.79 1.68
N CYS A 87 -8.02 7.09 1.29
CA CYS A 87 -9.17 6.81 2.14
C CYS A 87 -9.30 5.32 2.52
N ILE A 88 -8.95 4.41 1.61
CA ILE A 88 -8.96 2.97 1.84
C ILE A 88 -7.61 2.38 1.47
N THR A 89 -7.09 1.56 2.37
CA THR A 89 -5.94 0.70 2.12
C THR A 89 -6.44 -0.72 1.86
N ALA A 90 -6.02 -1.28 0.73
CA ALA A 90 -6.26 -2.66 0.37
C ALA A 90 -4.93 -3.41 0.32
N THR A 91 -4.77 -4.40 1.21
CA THR A 91 -3.56 -5.23 1.28
C THR A 91 -3.90 -6.70 1.15
N TYR A 92 -3.31 -7.34 0.15
CA TYR A 92 -3.36 -8.78 -0.03
C TYR A 92 -2.06 -9.43 0.44
N TYR A 93 -2.17 -10.43 1.30
CA TYR A 93 -1.04 -11.19 1.84
C TYR A 93 -0.85 -12.51 1.10
N VAL A 94 0.38 -12.83 0.72
CA VAL A 94 0.72 -14.08 -0.02
C VAL A 94 1.92 -14.74 0.66
N ASN A 95 1.68 -15.54 1.70
CA ASN A 95 2.76 -16.04 2.54
C ASN A 95 2.60 -17.53 2.79
N GLU A 96 3.55 -18.31 2.27
CA GLU A 96 3.60 -19.74 2.52
C GLU A 96 3.73 -20.06 4.01
N ASN A 97 3.00 -21.10 4.44
CA ASN A 97 3.04 -21.62 5.81
C ASN A 97 2.73 -20.56 6.88
N TRP A 98 2.01 -19.48 6.51
CA TRP A 98 1.36 -18.68 7.52
C TRP A 98 0.31 -19.57 8.20
N ASN A 99 0.25 -19.56 9.53
CA ASN A 99 -0.83 -20.14 10.32
C ASN A 99 -2.18 -19.88 9.59
N TYR A 100 -3.04 -20.89 9.47
CA TYR A 100 -4.35 -20.81 8.78
C TYR A 100 -5.22 -19.62 9.23
N TYR A 101 -5.06 -19.14 10.45
CA TYR A 101 -5.69 -17.91 10.96
C TYR A 101 -5.09 -16.61 10.42
N GLN A 102 -4.11 -16.65 9.54
CA GLN A 102 -3.33 -15.49 9.13
C GLN A 102 -2.90 -15.53 7.64
N ALA A 103 -3.01 -16.68 6.95
CA ALA A 103 -2.70 -16.82 5.51
C ALA A 103 -3.78 -16.22 4.58
N ASP A 104 -3.36 -15.79 3.39
CA ASP A 104 -4.17 -15.50 2.19
C ASP A 104 -5.39 -14.58 2.40
N ARG A 105 -5.17 -13.47 3.10
CA ARG A 105 -6.22 -12.49 3.42
C ARG A 105 -6.10 -11.25 2.56
N LEU A 106 -7.24 -10.81 2.05
CA LEU A 106 -7.44 -9.42 1.65
C LEU A 106 -7.90 -8.63 2.88
N ALA A 107 -7.11 -7.64 3.29
CA ALA A 107 -7.49 -6.67 4.31
C ALA A 107 -7.89 -5.35 3.62
N LEU A 108 -9.10 -4.87 3.92
CA LEU A 108 -9.57 -3.54 3.55
C LEU A 108 -9.79 -2.74 4.83
N PHE A 109 -9.16 -1.58 4.95
CA PHE A 109 -9.32 -0.72 6.12
C PHE A 109 -9.18 0.77 5.78
N TRP A 110 -9.74 1.63 6.63
CA TRP A 110 -9.64 3.07 6.47
C TRP A 110 -8.20 3.54 6.64
N SER A 111 -7.68 4.32 5.70
CA SER A 111 -6.29 4.78 5.72
C SER A 111 -6.02 5.87 6.77
N ASP A 112 -7.06 6.41 7.41
CA ASP A 112 -6.95 7.51 8.37
C ASP A 112 -6.64 7.05 9.80
N ARG A 113 -6.70 8.00 10.74
CA ARG A 113 -6.34 7.82 12.15
C ARG A 113 -7.19 6.78 12.90
N ARG A 114 -8.27 6.26 12.30
CA ARG A 114 -9.05 5.15 12.85
C ARG A 114 -8.27 3.84 12.88
N ASN A 115 -7.28 3.65 11.99
CA ASN A 115 -6.50 2.41 11.92
C ASN A 115 -4.98 2.64 12.01
N PRO A 116 -4.45 3.02 13.19
CA PRO A 116 -3.02 2.92 13.44
C PRO A 116 -2.60 1.46 13.42
N HIS A 117 -1.59 1.10 12.62
CA HIS A 117 -1.16 -0.27 12.44
C HIS A 117 0.35 -0.38 12.28
N GLU A 118 0.88 -1.58 12.48
CA GLU A 118 2.31 -1.88 12.37
C GLU A 118 2.53 -3.25 11.72
N VAL A 119 3.73 -3.45 11.19
CA VAL A 119 4.19 -4.78 10.78
C VAL A 119 5.18 -5.24 11.83
N LEU A 120 4.75 -6.20 12.66
CA LEU A 120 5.61 -6.81 13.66
C LEU A 120 6.84 -7.47 13.01
N PRO A 121 7.96 -7.60 13.76
CA PRO A 121 9.17 -8.23 13.26
C PRO A 121 8.90 -9.58 12.59
N SER A 122 9.29 -9.70 11.33
CA SER A 122 9.22 -10.95 10.56
C SER A 122 10.54 -11.70 10.64
N PHE A 123 10.49 -13.02 10.83
CA PHE A 123 11.68 -13.89 10.86
C PHE A 123 11.76 -14.82 9.64
N ARG A 124 10.86 -14.62 8.68
CA ARG A 124 10.82 -15.27 7.37
C ARG A 124 10.44 -14.25 6.30
N ASN A 125 10.60 -14.61 5.04
CA ASN A 125 10.09 -13.79 3.94
C ASN A 125 8.58 -13.58 4.11
N ARG A 126 8.18 -12.31 4.16
CA ARG A 126 6.76 -11.92 4.19
C ARG A 126 6.45 -10.99 3.03
N PHE A 127 5.55 -11.42 2.15
CA PHE A 127 5.06 -10.72 0.99
C PHE A 127 3.70 -10.08 1.24
N ALA A 128 3.53 -8.88 0.68
CA ALA A 128 2.25 -8.17 0.65
C ALA A 128 2.12 -7.36 -0.64
N ILE A 129 0.91 -7.24 -1.16
CA ILE A 129 0.56 -6.36 -2.27
C ILE A 129 -0.45 -5.34 -1.75
N THR A 130 -0.07 -4.07 -1.76
CA THR A 130 -0.92 -2.98 -1.24
C THR A 130 -1.28 -1.99 -2.34
N THR A 131 -2.54 -1.56 -2.37
CA THR A 131 -2.96 -0.38 -3.12
C THR A 131 -3.82 0.53 -2.25
N TRP A 132 -3.73 1.84 -2.48
CA TRP A 132 -4.52 2.83 -1.77
C TRP A 132 -5.51 3.49 -2.71
N TYR A 133 -6.78 3.50 -2.33
CA TYR A 133 -7.83 4.21 -3.03
C TYR A 133 -7.95 5.63 -2.51
N PHE A 134 -8.33 6.54 -3.40
CA PHE A 134 -8.35 7.97 -3.11
C PHE A 134 -9.76 8.53 -3.11
N ASP A 135 -10.08 9.31 -2.08
CA ASP A 135 -11.22 10.20 -2.08
C ASP A 135 -10.93 11.42 -2.96
N GLU A 136 -11.85 11.74 -3.85
CA GLU A 136 -11.69 12.85 -4.81
C GLU A 136 -11.47 14.18 -4.10
N ASN A 137 -12.33 14.51 -3.14
CA ASN A 137 -12.34 15.82 -2.49
C ASN A 137 -11.05 16.04 -1.67
N GLU A 138 -10.63 15.04 -0.90
CA GLU A 138 -9.41 15.13 -0.13
C GLU A 138 -8.17 15.18 -1.02
N LYS A 139 -8.14 14.37 -2.09
CA LYS A 139 -7.03 14.38 -3.05
C LYS A 139 -6.88 15.73 -3.75
N GLN A 140 -7.98 16.35 -4.18
CA GLN A 140 -7.93 17.68 -4.80
C GLN A 140 -7.42 18.76 -3.83
N LYS A 141 -7.85 18.72 -2.57
CA LYS A 141 -7.33 19.62 -1.52
C LYS A 141 -5.83 19.42 -1.29
N ALA A 142 -5.37 18.17 -1.25
CA ALA A 142 -3.96 17.85 -1.09
C ALA A 142 -3.11 18.34 -2.28
N LEU A 143 -3.61 18.19 -3.52
CA LEU A 143 -2.95 18.70 -4.72
C LEU A 143 -2.87 20.22 -4.73
N LYS A 144 -3.95 20.92 -4.37
CA LYS A 144 -3.96 22.39 -4.25
C LYS A 144 -2.93 22.87 -3.24
N LYS A 145 -2.89 22.26 -2.04
CA LYS A 145 -1.91 22.59 -1.01
C LYS A 145 -0.46 22.39 -1.48
N LYS A 146 -0.19 21.33 -2.25
CA LYS A 146 1.15 21.09 -2.83
C LYS A 146 1.51 22.14 -3.89
N PHE A 147 0.55 22.53 -4.71
CA PHE A 147 0.74 23.58 -5.71
C PHE A 147 1.08 24.92 -5.05
N ASP A 148 0.30 25.33 -4.04
CA ASP A 148 0.51 26.58 -3.31
C ASP A 148 1.88 26.62 -2.62
N ASN A 149 2.31 25.51 -2.02
CA ASN A 149 3.62 25.40 -1.35
C ASN A 149 4.81 25.45 -2.31
N ASN A 150 4.65 25.03 -3.57
CA ASN A 150 5.73 25.04 -4.57
C ASN A 150 5.89 26.41 -5.26
N GLN A 151 4.96 27.34 -5.02
CA GLN A 151 5.03 28.73 -5.51
C GLN A 151 5.61 29.70 -4.48
N GLN A 152 5.92 29.23 -3.27
CA GLN A 152 6.65 29.96 -2.21
C GLN A 152 8.11 29.54 -2.20
#